data_AF-A0A482W8K9-F1
#
_entry.id   AF-A0A482W8K9-F1
#
_cell.length_a   1.000
_cell.length_b   1.000
_cell.length_c   1.000
_cell.angle_alpha   90.00
_cell.angle_beta   90.00
_cell.angle_gamma   90.00
#
_symmetry.space_group_name_H-M   'P 1'
#
loop_
_entity.id
_entity.type
_entity.pdbx_description
1 polymer ?
#
loop_
_entity_poly.entity_id
_entity_poly.type
_entity_poly.pdbx_seq_one_letter_code
_entity_poly.pdbx_strand_id
1 'polypeptide(L)'
;NSKDRYLPEDWDHFHILLEQLLHRVPHLGSAILDRLCNGPEAFSPDCKWIVGEAPEVVYLFPHFFCNTIRHYLVAAGMKTVGISAAGGVGQLTAEIIVNGETSFDMYELEVSRFLGLHNNRKFLRDRVKEVPGMHYGLSYPFHEFQTGRNLRMSPVYPKLREAGAVFGQVMGYERPTWFETRQTADGESQDWSTPYRMAYTNTFGKPPWLDNVAAEYAACRESVGISDYSSFTKIDLWSKGNEVVDALQYVCSNDVDVPIGSIIHTGMQNKYGGYENDCSLARLSENHYMMIAPTIQQTRCKVWLQKHLPPTVTLSDVTSMFTALAIMGPFTRTLLSELTDTDLSPKNFPFFTFKMLDVGLANGIRTMNLTHTGELGYVLYIPNEFALHVYSSLIQAGEKYGIKHAGYYATRALRVEKFYAFWGQDLDTRTTPLECGRVWRVKFDVMSKMFCYLNYSFAFQKKVDFIGRDALLKQKEEGVKRMYIQLILNDHCHETDLWPWGGEPVYRDGRYVGMCTTTGYGFTFKKQVCLGFVENPDENGELLRVTNDYVLSGDYEVDIAGIRYNAKVNLHSPILPTKYPDKERDVYQATRDKHDDNIVVKAIK
;
A
#
# COMPACT_ATOMS: atom_id res chain seq x y z
N ASN A 1 24.63 -23.28 32.10
CA ASN A 1 26.00 -23.04 31.58
C ASN A 1 26.04 -21.79 30.73
N SER A 2 26.50 -20.67 31.30
CA SER A 2 26.67 -19.38 30.61
C SER A 2 28.00 -19.24 29.87
N LYS A 3 28.90 -20.22 30.01
CA LYS A 3 30.23 -20.22 29.36
C LYS A 3 30.17 -20.51 27.85
N ASP A 4 29.04 -21.00 27.31
CA ASP A 4 28.93 -21.44 25.91
C ASP A 4 28.28 -20.40 24.96
N ARG A 5 28.10 -19.14 25.39
CA ARG A 5 27.38 -18.11 24.59
C ARG A 5 28.22 -16.89 24.18
N TYR A 6 29.51 -16.86 24.49
CA TYR A 6 30.40 -15.76 24.08
C TYR A 6 31.20 -16.16 22.86
N LEU A 7 31.20 -15.29 21.86
CA LEU A 7 32.13 -15.39 20.75
C LEU A 7 33.52 -14.90 21.21
N PRO A 8 34.62 -15.35 20.58
CA PRO A 8 35.94 -14.80 20.86
C PRO A 8 35.95 -13.27 20.72
N GLU A 9 36.77 -12.62 21.54
CA GLU A 9 37.08 -11.20 21.38
C GLU A 9 37.68 -10.96 19.99
N ASP A 10 37.25 -9.88 19.33
CA ASP A 10 37.73 -9.48 18.01
C ASP A 10 38.19 -8.01 18.09
N TRP A 11 39.44 -7.84 18.54
CA TRP A 11 40.06 -6.54 18.74
C TRP A 11 40.27 -5.78 17.43
N ASP A 12 40.59 -6.50 16.36
CA ASP A 12 40.82 -5.91 15.04
C ASP A 12 39.52 -5.32 14.48
N HIS A 13 38.39 -6.03 14.64
CA HIS A 13 37.08 -5.51 14.28
C HIS A 13 36.68 -4.30 15.13
N PHE A 14 36.90 -4.37 16.45
CA PHE A 14 36.51 -3.29 17.37
C PHE A 14 37.39 -2.04 17.26
N HIS A 15 38.63 -2.18 16.77
CA HIS A 15 39.63 -1.11 16.72
C HIS A 15 39.10 0.19 16.10
N ILE A 16 38.36 0.11 14.99
CA ILE A 16 37.79 1.28 14.31
C ILE A 16 36.83 2.05 15.22
N LEU A 17 36.01 1.33 16.01
CA LEU A 17 35.08 1.95 16.96
C LEU A 17 35.82 2.51 18.18
N LEU A 18 36.86 1.81 18.65
CA LEU A 18 37.70 2.24 19.76
C LEU A 18 38.37 3.58 19.46
N GLU A 19 38.92 3.78 18.26
CA GLU A 19 39.53 5.04 17.85
C GLU A 19 38.53 6.21 17.94
N GLN A 20 37.32 6.02 17.41
CA GLN A 20 36.27 7.06 17.47
C GLN A 20 35.82 7.34 18.91
N LEU A 21 35.73 6.31 19.74
CA LEU A 21 35.39 6.42 21.15
C LEU A 21 36.46 7.20 21.93
N LEU A 22 37.75 6.91 21.69
CA LEU A 22 38.87 7.64 22.30
C LEU A 22 38.93 9.09 21.82
N HIS A 23 38.67 9.35 20.54
CA HIS A 23 38.57 10.72 20.02
C HIS A 23 37.43 11.50 20.70
N ARG A 24 36.26 10.87 20.87
CA ARG A 24 35.09 11.49 21.50
C ARG A 24 35.26 11.69 23.01
N VAL A 25 35.93 10.76 23.69
CA VAL A 25 36.15 10.76 25.13
C VAL A 25 37.62 10.42 25.45
N PRO A 26 38.55 11.40 25.35
CA PRO A 26 40.00 11.15 25.45
C PRO A 26 40.47 10.51 26.77
N HIS A 27 39.77 10.78 27.88
CA HIS A 27 40.10 10.21 29.19
C HIS A 27 39.97 8.68 29.26
N LEU A 28 39.26 8.05 28.31
CA LEU A 28 39.18 6.59 28.21
C LEU A 28 40.51 5.96 27.78
N GLY A 29 41.44 6.72 27.18
CA GLY A 29 42.76 6.21 26.79
C GLY A 29 43.65 5.79 27.96
N SER A 30 43.38 6.29 29.16
CA SER A 30 44.05 5.90 30.40
C SER A 30 43.23 4.93 31.27
N ALA A 31 42.03 4.53 30.82
CA ALA A 31 41.17 3.63 31.58
C ALA A 31 41.71 2.19 31.51
N ILE A 32 41.51 1.44 32.59
CA ILE A 32 41.81 0.00 32.61
C ILE A 32 40.66 -0.72 31.91
N LEU A 33 40.99 -1.44 30.84
CA LEU A 33 40.06 -2.35 30.18
C LEU A 33 39.80 -3.56 31.08
N ASP A 34 38.54 -3.79 31.44
CA ASP A 34 38.12 -5.01 32.15
C ASP A 34 37.96 -6.19 31.17
N ARG A 35 37.13 -6.01 30.12
CA ARG A 35 36.78 -7.08 29.18
C ARG A 35 36.18 -6.54 27.88
N LEU A 36 36.43 -7.21 26.74
CA LEU A 36 35.64 -7.04 25.52
C LEU A 36 34.63 -8.20 25.40
N CYS A 37 33.36 -7.90 25.17
CA CYS A 37 32.33 -8.92 25.00
C CYS A 37 31.86 -8.97 23.56
N ASN A 38 31.98 -10.14 22.94
CA ASN A 38 31.36 -10.42 21.66
C ASN A 38 30.18 -11.39 21.85
N GLY A 39 28.97 -10.95 21.47
CA GLY A 39 27.73 -11.67 21.72
C GLY A 39 26.86 -11.74 20.47
N PRO A 40 26.17 -12.87 20.21
CA PRO A 40 25.27 -12.98 19.08
C PRO A 40 23.99 -12.15 19.31
N GLU A 41 23.55 -11.45 18.27
CA GLU A 41 22.26 -10.74 18.23
C GLU A 41 21.39 -11.24 17.06
N ALA A 42 20.07 -11.12 17.20
CA ALA A 42 19.10 -11.55 16.20
C ALA A 42 18.54 -10.34 15.43
N PHE A 43 18.95 -10.20 14.16
CA PHE A 43 18.41 -9.21 13.24
C PHE A 43 17.43 -9.84 12.25
N SER A 44 16.33 -9.14 11.99
CA SER A 44 15.42 -9.44 10.89
C SER A 44 15.91 -8.79 9.58
N PRO A 45 15.37 -9.17 8.41
CA PRO A 45 15.74 -8.57 7.12
C PRO A 45 15.53 -7.06 7.02
N ASP A 46 14.63 -6.49 7.82
CA ASP A 46 14.24 -5.08 7.77
C ASP A 46 14.61 -4.32 9.04
N CYS A 47 15.42 -4.91 9.92
CA CYS A 47 15.80 -4.35 11.22
C CYS A 47 14.63 -4.12 12.20
N LYS A 48 13.42 -4.62 11.92
CA LYS A 48 12.24 -4.50 12.79
C LYS A 48 11.96 -5.80 13.55
N TRP A 49 11.27 -5.72 14.70
CA TRP A 49 10.84 -6.92 15.43
C TRP A 49 9.87 -7.75 14.60
N ILE A 50 9.78 -9.04 14.92
CA ILE A 50 8.86 -9.99 14.28
C ILE A 50 7.91 -10.48 15.37
N VAL A 51 6.66 -10.00 15.33
CA VAL A 51 5.64 -10.24 16.34
C VAL A 51 4.37 -10.79 15.69
N GLY A 52 3.66 -11.68 16.35
CA GLY A 52 2.33 -12.14 15.94
C GLY A 52 2.29 -13.60 15.49
N GLU A 53 1.15 -14.00 14.94
CA GLU A 53 0.88 -15.38 14.56
C GLU A 53 1.62 -15.78 13.29
N ALA A 54 2.33 -16.90 13.34
CA ALA A 54 3.01 -17.43 12.17
C ALA A 54 1.98 -17.90 11.14
N PRO A 55 1.99 -17.36 9.91
CA PRO A 55 1.07 -17.78 8.87
C PRO A 55 1.09 -19.30 8.68
N GLU A 56 2.28 -19.92 8.60
CA GLU A 56 2.54 -21.32 8.21
C GLU A 56 1.78 -22.37 9.03
N VAL A 57 1.59 -22.10 10.32
CA VAL A 57 0.96 -23.04 11.26
C VAL A 57 -0.56 -23.05 11.10
N VAL A 58 -1.14 -21.94 10.63
CA VAL A 58 -2.56 -21.87 10.24
C VAL A 58 -2.84 -22.78 9.03
N TYR A 59 -1.87 -23.00 8.13
CA TYR A 59 -2.08 -23.74 6.88
C TYR A 59 -2.17 -25.27 7.03
N LEU A 60 -1.58 -25.86 8.08
CA LEU A 60 -1.36 -27.31 8.13
C LEU A 60 -2.57 -28.13 8.65
N PHE A 61 -3.59 -27.47 9.20
CA PHE A 61 -4.78 -28.15 9.72
C PHE A 61 -6.08 -27.47 9.25
N PRO A 62 -6.50 -27.67 7.99
CA PRO A 62 -7.81 -27.23 7.53
C PRO A 62 -8.91 -28.05 8.22
N HIS A 63 -9.47 -27.49 9.29
CA HIS A 63 -10.81 -27.70 9.87
C HIS A 63 -11.32 -29.13 10.20
N PHE A 64 -10.65 -30.22 9.80
CA PHE A 64 -11.26 -31.55 9.86
C PHE A 64 -10.98 -32.32 11.14
N PHE A 65 -9.87 -32.04 11.83
CA PHE A 65 -9.59 -32.61 13.15
C PHE A 65 -8.69 -31.63 13.91
N CYS A 66 -8.93 -31.48 15.22
CA CYS A 66 -8.07 -30.80 16.20
C CYS A 66 -8.36 -29.30 16.44
N ASN A 67 -9.18 -29.05 17.46
CA ASN A 67 -9.27 -27.78 18.19
C ASN A 67 -7.99 -27.45 19.01
N THR A 68 -6.86 -28.16 18.82
CA THR A 68 -5.82 -28.27 19.86
C THR A 68 -4.45 -27.68 19.49
N ILE A 69 -4.22 -27.17 18.27
CA ILE A 69 -3.05 -26.32 17.98
C ILE A 69 -3.52 -25.11 17.20
N ARG A 70 -3.95 -24.05 17.90
CA ARG A 70 -4.56 -22.90 17.23
C ARG A 70 -3.71 -21.64 17.12
N HIS A 71 -2.58 -21.49 17.81
CA HIS A 71 -1.81 -20.24 17.74
C HIS A 71 -0.31 -20.47 17.99
N TYR A 72 0.53 -20.40 16.94
CA TYR A 72 1.98 -20.29 17.11
C TYR A 72 2.38 -18.82 16.98
N LEU A 73 2.59 -18.18 18.12
CA LEU A 73 3.02 -16.79 18.19
C LEU A 73 4.54 -16.70 18.14
N VAL A 74 5.02 -15.74 17.36
CA VAL A 74 6.42 -15.37 17.26
C VAL A 74 6.60 -14.02 17.92
N ALA A 75 7.64 -13.89 18.75
CA ALA A 75 8.16 -12.63 19.24
C ALA A 75 9.70 -12.70 19.15
N ALA A 76 10.24 -12.29 18.00
CA ALA A 76 11.63 -12.50 17.60
C ALA A 76 12.25 -11.24 16.98
N GLY A 77 13.52 -11.34 16.57
CA GLY A 77 14.26 -10.19 16.05
C GLY A 77 14.60 -9.16 17.13
N MET A 78 14.84 -9.63 18.36
CA MET A 78 15.28 -8.82 19.50
C MET A 78 16.73 -8.35 19.26
N LYS A 79 16.88 -7.37 18.37
CA LYS A 79 18.15 -6.73 18.00
C LYS A 79 18.70 -5.83 19.11
N THR A 80 19.67 -4.98 18.81
CA THR A 80 20.42 -4.06 19.69
C THR A 80 19.59 -3.31 20.77
N VAL A 81 18.32 -2.98 20.49
CA VAL A 81 17.40 -2.33 21.45
C VAL A 81 16.37 -3.28 22.07
N GLY A 82 16.65 -4.59 22.05
CA GLY A 82 15.73 -5.66 22.43
C GLY A 82 15.35 -5.62 23.91
N ILE A 83 16.29 -5.31 24.80
CA ILE A 83 16.00 -5.15 26.24
C ILE A 83 15.08 -3.95 26.46
N SER A 84 15.38 -2.81 25.84
CA SER A 84 14.56 -1.59 25.96
C SER A 84 13.15 -1.78 25.41
N ALA A 85 12.98 -2.56 24.34
CA ALA A 85 11.69 -2.84 23.73
C ALA A 85 10.95 -4.03 24.35
N ALA A 86 11.58 -4.82 25.23
CA ALA A 86 11.03 -6.08 25.74
C ALA A 86 9.69 -5.90 26.45
N GLY A 87 9.52 -4.79 27.19
CA GLY A 87 8.26 -4.46 27.85
C GLY A 87 7.11 -4.28 26.85
N GLY A 88 7.33 -3.47 25.81
CA GLY A 88 6.33 -3.22 24.76
C GLY A 88 6.03 -4.46 23.91
N VAL A 89 7.05 -5.21 23.48
CA VAL A 89 6.85 -6.46 22.73
C VAL A 89 6.15 -7.52 23.59
N GLY A 90 6.48 -7.58 24.88
CA GLY A 90 5.82 -8.46 25.85
C GLY A 90 4.34 -8.10 26.01
N GLN A 91 4.03 -6.81 26.17
CA GLN A 91 2.65 -6.33 26.23
C GLN A 91 1.88 -6.67 24.95
N LEU A 92 2.43 -6.37 23.77
CA LEU A 92 1.82 -6.70 22.47
C LEU A 92 1.50 -8.19 22.35
N THR A 93 2.47 -9.04 22.72
CA THR A 93 2.29 -10.50 22.66
C THR A 93 1.21 -10.95 23.64
N ALA A 94 1.17 -10.38 24.85
CA ALA A 94 0.12 -10.69 25.83
C ALA A 94 -1.27 -10.24 25.37
N GLU A 95 -1.39 -9.05 24.75
CA GLU A 95 -2.65 -8.56 24.18
C GLU A 95 -3.17 -9.50 23.09
N ILE A 96 -2.31 -9.98 22.19
CA ILE A 96 -2.70 -10.97 21.17
C ILE A 96 -3.19 -12.28 21.82
N ILE A 97 -2.52 -12.75 22.88
CA ILE A 97 -2.92 -13.99 23.59
C ILE A 97 -4.28 -13.83 24.28
N VAL A 98 -4.50 -12.70 24.96
CA VAL A 98 -5.69 -12.49 25.81
C VAL A 98 -6.88 -11.99 25.00
N ASN A 99 -6.68 -11.03 24.10
CA ASN A 99 -7.72 -10.34 23.36
C ASN A 99 -7.89 -10.84 21.92
N GLY A 100 -6.87 -11.53 21.39
CA GLY A 100 -6.80 -11.93 19.98
C GLY A 100 -6.28 -10.82 19.05
N GLU A 101 -6.01 -9.63 19.58
CA GLU A 101 -5.50 -8.47 18.87
C GLU A 101 -4.76 -7.50 19.80
N THR A 102 -4.12 -6.49 19.23
CA THR A 102 -3.35 -5.48 19.95
C THR A 102 -4.19 -4.25 20.32
N SER A 103 -3.60 -3.26 21.00
CA SER A 103 -4.21 -1.95 21.31
C SER A 103 -3.90 -0.86 20.27
N PHE A 104 -2.83 -1.02 19.48
CA PHE A 104 -2.45 -0.15 18.37
C PHE A 104 -2.17 -0.97 17.10
N ASP A 105 -2.02 -0.30 15.94
CA ASP A 105 -1.65 -0.98 14.70
C ASP A 105 -0.18 -1.45 14.76
N MET A 106 0.07 -2.69 14.32
CA MET A 106 1.42 -3.26 14.30
C MET A 106 1.78 -3.93 12.97
N TYR A 107 1.17 -3.54 11.85
CA TYR A 107 1.38 -4.26 10.57
C TYR A 107 2.87 -4.31 10.17
N GLU A 108 3.65 -3.30 10.55
CA GLU A 108 5.11 -3.24 10.31
C GLU A 108 5.93 -4.20 11.18
N LEU A 109 5.36 -4.71 12.25
CA LEU A 109 5.99 -5.68 13.16
C LEU A 109 5.45 -7.09 12.96
N GLU A 110 4.32 -7.23 12.27
CA GLU A 110 3.69 -8.52 12.03
C GLU A 110 4.57 -9.49 11.25
N VAL A 111 4.49 -10.78 11.59
CA VAL A 111 5.11 -11.88 10.80
C VAL A 111 4.58 -11.89 9.36
N SER A 112 3.31 -11.52 9.19
CA SER A 112 2.60 -11.50 7.90
C SER A 112 3.16 -10.46 6.92
N ARG A 113 4.06 -9.56 7.33
CA ARG A 113 4.73 -8.63 6.39
C ARG A 113 5.81 -9.32 5.54
N PHE A 114 6.14 -10.58 5.83
CA PHE A 114 7.09 -11.36 5.04
C PHE A 114 6.39 -12.42 4.18
N LEU A 115 7.07 -12.82 3.11
CA LEU A 115 6.75 -13.98 2.29
C LEU A 115 7.71 -15.11 2.64
N GLY A 116 7.35 -16.37 2.39
CA GLY A 116 8.22 -17.52 2.65
C GLY A 116 9.60 -17.42 1.98
N LEU A 117 9.72 -16.70 0.85
CA LEU A 117 10.99 -16.41 0.19
C LEU A 117 11.97 -15.59 1.05
N HIS A 118 11.47 -14.72 1.94
CA HIS A 118 12.33 -13.92 2.82
C HIS A 118 13.01 -14.78 3.89
N ASN A 119 12.57 -16.03 4.08
CA ASN A 119 13.22 -16.99 4.96
C ASN A 119 14.39 -17.75 4.29
N ASN A 120 14.79 -17.35 3.08
CA ASN A 120 15.95 -17.96 2.41
C ASN A 120 17.26 -17.60 3.14
N ARG A 121 18.05 -18.62 3.53
CA ARG A 121 19.29 -18.42 4.29
C ARG A 121 20.33 -17.53 3.60
N LYS A 122 20.41 -17.56 2.26
CA LYS A 122 21.34 -16.69 1.51
C LYS A 122 20.85 -15.24 1.54
N PHE A 123 19.57 -15.02 1.29
CA PHE A 123 18.93 -13.70 1.41
C PHE A 123 19.15 -13.10 2.81
N LEU A 124 18.88 -13.87 3.87
CA LEU A 124 19.10 -13.45 5.26
C LEU A 124 20.57 -13.12 5.53
N ARG A 125 21.50 -13.97 5.06
CA ARG A 125 22.94 -13.75 5.22
C ARG A 125 23.43 -12.50 4.49
N ASP A 126 22.85 -12.14 3.36
CA ASP A 126 23.22 -10.92 2.65
C ASP A 126 22.63 -9.69 3.35
N ARG A 127 21.35 -9.74 3.72
CA ARG A 127 20.67 -8.68 4.48
C ARG A 127 21.37 -8.32 5.79
N VAL A 128 21.75 -9.32 6.58
CA VAL A 128 22.35 -9.09 7.91
C VAL A 128 23.75 -8.45 7.85
N LYS A 129 24.40 -8.39 6.68
CA LYS A 129 25.66 -7.63 6.53
C LYS A 129 25.44 -6.12 6.48
N GLU A 130 24.24 -5.69 6.07
CA GLU A 130 23.87 -4.30 5.84
C GLU A 130 23.07 -3.74 7.02
N VAL A 131 22.06 -4.50 7.45
CA VAL A 131 21.04 -4.08 8.43
C VAL A 131 21.59 -3.59 9.79
N PRO A 132 22.58 -4.24 10.42
CA PRO A 132 23.10 -3.77 11.71
C PRO A 132 23.71 -2.37 11.63
N GLY A 133 24.47 -2.07 10.57
CA GLY A 133 25.10 -0.76 10.38
C GLY A 133 24.08 0.36 10.14
N MET A 134 22.90 0.03 9.64
CA MET A 134 21.81 0.99 9.44
C MET A 134 21.16 1.45 10.74
N HIS A 135 21.28 0.71 11.84
CA HIS A 135 20.55 1.03 13.07
C HIS A 135 20.88 2.42 13.63
N TYR A 136 22.15 2.84 13.53
CA TYR A 136 22.62 4.19 13.88
C TYR A 136 22.95 5.04 12.65
N GLY A 137 22.65 4.53 11.45
CA GLY A 137 22.81 5.28 10.21
C GLY A 137 21.70 6.32 10.03
N LEU A 138 21.98 7.36 9.24
CA LEU A 138 20.97 8.33 8.86
C LEU A 138 20.01 7.69 7.84
N SER A 139 18.77 7.45 8.24
CA SER A 139 17.75 6.87 7.36
C SER A 139 17.08 7.97 6.54
N TYR A 140 17.55 8.17 5.31
CA TYR A 140 16.88 9.05 4.36
C TYR A 140 15.51 8.50 3.92
N PRO A 141 14.57 9.37 3.51
CA PRO A 141 13.27 8.97 2.97
C PRO A 141 13.41 8.04 1.75
N PHE A 142 12.52 7.05 1.67
CA PHE A 142 12.54 6.01 0.62
C PHE A 142 13.89 5.30 0.49
N HIS A 143 14.49 4.95 1.64
CA HIS A 143 15.71 4.16 1.69
C HIS A 143 15.52 2.81 0.98
N GLU A 144 16.51 2.45 0.17
CA GLU A 144 16.58 1.18 -0.54
C GLU A 144 17.78 0.37 -0.07
N PHE A 145 17.53 -0.90 0.23
CA PHE A 145 18.61 -1.79 0.60
C PHE A 145 19.44 -2.24 -0.62
N GLN A 146 20.75 -2.33 -0.42
CA GLN A 146 21.74 -2.73 -1.42
C GLN A 146 21.83 -4.25 -1.61
N THR A 147 21.56 -5.01 -0.56
CA THR A 147 21.65 -6.48 -0.56
C THR A 147 20.31 -7.14 -0.91
N GLY A 148 20.27 -8.46 -1.13
CA GLY A 148 19.01 -9.21 -1.29
C GLY A 148 18.11 -8.76 -2.46
N ARG A 149 18.72 -8.29 -3.56
CA ARG A 149 18.05 -7.73 -4.76
C ARG A 149 17.90 -8.74 -5.89
N ASN A 150 17.13 -8.37 -6.91
CA ASN A 150 16.84 -9.16 -8.11
C ASN A 150 16.23 -10.54 -7.81
N LEU A 151 15.41 -10.62 -6.75
CA LEU A 151 14.77 -11.86 -6.33
C LEU A 151 13.49 -12.16 -7.12
N ARG A 152 12.62 -11.15 -7.29
CA ARG A 152 11.41 -11.25 -8.11
C ARG A 152 11.44 -10.13 -9.15
N MET A 153 11.26 -10.48 -10.41
CA MET A 153 11.23 -9.55 -11.52
C MET A 153 10.04 -9.90 -12.39
N SER A 154 9.37 -8.90 -12.95
CA SER A 154 8.38 -9.13 -13.99
C SER A 154 9.08 -9.60 -15.28
N PRO A 155 8.42 -10.38 -16.14
CA PRO A 155 8.94 -10.71 -17.47
C PRO A 155 9.38 -9.51 -18.31
N VAL A 156 8.79 -8.33 -18.08
CA VAL A 156 9.15 -7.08 -18.80
C VAL A 156 10.34 -6.35 -18.19
N TYR A 157 10.85 -6.78 -17.02
CA TYR A 157 11.98 -6.15 -16.33
C TYR A 157 13.19 -5.84 -17.23
N PRO A 158 13.66 -6.74 -18.13
CA PRO A 158 14.77 -6.42 -19.03
C PRO A 158 14.48 -5.20 -19.91
N LYS A 159 13.26 -5.08 -20.44
CA LYS A 159 12.85 -3.93 -21.25
C LYS A 159 12.72 -2.65 -20.44
N LEU A 160 12.32 -2.75 -19.18
CA LEU A 160 12.30 -1.60 -18.27
C LEU A 160 13.71 -1.12 -17.95
N ARG A 161 14.68 -2.03 -17.79
CA ARG A 161 16.10 -1.68 -17.65
C ARG A 161 16.62 -0.95 -18.89
N GLU A 162 16.33 -1.47 -20.09
CA GLU A 162 16.70 -0.84 -21.36
C GLU A 162 16.13 0.59 -21.48
N ALA A 163 14.87 0.77 -21.09
CA ALA A 163 14.16 2.05 -21.05
C ALA A 163 14.67 3.00 -19.95
N GLY A 164 15.63 2.56 -19.13
CA GLY A 164 16.24 3.39 -18.12
C GLY A 164 15.49 3.45 -16.79
N ALA A 165 14.83 2.37 -16.38
CA ALA A 165 14.28 2.27 -15.03
C ALA A 165 15.37 2.37 -13.94
N VAL A 166 15.02 3.07 -12.87
CA VAL A 166 15.73 3.04 -11.57
C VAL A 166 14.84 2.31 -10.57
N PHE A 167 15.37 1.28 -9.92
CA PHE A 167 14.57 0.28 -9.21
C PHE A 167 14.63 0.45 -7.70
N GLY A 168 13.45 0.43 -7.09
CA GLY A 168 13.24 0.15 -5.67
C GLY A 168 12.72 -1.27 -5.46
N GLN A 169 12.75 -1.75 -4.21
CA GLN A 169 12.28 -3.09 -3.87
C GLN A 169 11.10 -3.08 -2.89
N VAL A 170 10.05 -3.83 -3.22
CA VAL A 170 8.97 -4.15 -2.26
C VAL A 170 8.59 -5.63 -2.37
N MET A 171 8.53 -6.35 -1.25
CA MET A 171 8.22 -7.79 -1.20
C MET A 171 9.06 -8.66 -2.15
N GLY A 172 10.33 -8.29 -2.29
CA GLY A 172 11.30 -8.92 -3.19
C GLY A 172 11.16 -8.57 -4.68
N TYR A 173 10.12 -7.83 -5.07
CA TYR A 173 9.98 -7.33 -6.45
C TYR A 173 10.85 -6.12 -6.71
N GLU A 174 11.61 -6.17 -7.81
CA GLU A 174 12.23 -5.00 -8.43
C GLU A 174 11.15 -4.19 -9.16
N ARG A 175 10.99 -2.93 -8.76
CA ARG A 175 9.93 -2.05 -9.27
C ARG A 175 10.53 -0.72 -9.76
N PRO A 176 10.25 -0.27 -11.00
CA PRO A 176 10.66 1.06 -11.42
C PRO A 176 10.05 2.13 -10.51
N THR A 177 10.90 2.97 -9.94
CA THR A 177 10.52 4.11 -9.08
C THR A 177 10.42 5.38 -9.91
N TRP A 178 11.40 5.60 -10.79
CA TRP A 178 11.41 6.56 -11.89
C TRP A 178 12.24 6.01 -13.05
N PHE A 179 12.23 6.72 -14.16
CA PHE A 179 12.99 6.47 -15.38
C PHE A 179 13.89 7.66 -15.64
N GLU A 180 15.14 7.36 -15.98
CA GLU A 180 16.15 8.36 -16.27
C GLU A 180 16.82 8.01 -17.60
N THR A 181 16.73 8.92 -18.56
CA THR A 181 17.34 8.75 -19.88
C THR A 181 18.86 8.74 -19.73
N ARG A 182 19.52 7.68 -20.20
CA ARG A 182 20.99 7.65 -20.28
C ARG A 182 21.42 8.66 -21.36
N GLN A 183 22.29 9.60 -21.03
CA GLN A 183 23.30 10.01 -22.02
C GLN A 183 24.27 8.85 -22.09
N THR A 184 24.07 7.92 -23.03
CA THR A 184 25.10 6.92 -23.31
C THR A 184 26.33 7.69 -23.80
N ALA A 185 27.40 7.71 -23.01
CA ALA A 185 28.72 7.87 -23.61
C ALA A 185 28.85 6.75 -24.65
N ASP A 186 29.31 7.07 -25.85
CA ASP A 186 29.42 6.12 -26.95
C ASP A 186 30.15 4.84 -26.50
N GLY A 187 29.44 3.70 -26.46
CA GLY A 187 30.06 2.38 -26.30
C GLY A 187 29.74 1.54 -25.05
N GLU A 188 28.93 2.00 -24.08
CA GLU A 188 28.50 1.11 -22.98
C GLU A 188 27.38 0.15 -23.44
N SER A 189 27.66 -1.16 -23.49
CA SER A 189 26.66 -2.19 -23.73
C SER A 189 25.67 -2.27 -22.55
N GLN A 190 24.37 -2.13 -22.82
CA GLN A 190 23.30 -2.43 -21.85
C GLN A 190 23.09 -3.95 -21.70
N ASP A 191 24.15 -4.73 -21.53
CA ASP A 191 24.02 -6.15 -21.24
C ASP A 191 23.81 -6.39 -19.73
N TRP A 192 23.62 -7.66 -19.35
CA TRP A 192 23.42 -8.08 -17.96
C TRP A 192 24.62 -7.78 -17.04
N SER A 193 25.79 -7.41 -17.58
CA SER A 193 26.97 -7.05 -16.79
C SER A 193 26.92 -5.62 -16.28
N THR A 194 26.13 -4.73 -16.91
CA THR A 194 25.85 -3.40 -16.35
C THR A 194 25.03 -3.59 -15.05
N PRO A 195 25.41 -2.98 -13.91
CA PRO A 195 24.61 -3.03 -12.70
C PRO A 195 23.21 -2.43 -12.93
N TYR A 196 22.18 -3.00 -12.30
CA TYR A 196 20.86 -2.36 -12.28
C TYR A 196 20.96 -1.07 -11.46
N ARG A 197 20.21 -0.03 -11.84
CA ARG A 197 20.19 1.23 -11.12
C ARG A 197 19.26 1.13 -9.91
N MET A 198 19.76 1.57 -8.77
CA MET A 198 19.04 1.52 -7.51
C MET A 198 18.48 2.89 -7.16
N ALA A 199 17.24 2.94 -6.68
CA ALA A 199 16.63 4.18 -6.23
C ALA A 199 17.35 4.74 -5.00
N TYR A 200 17.43 6.07 -4.93
CA TYR A 200 18.08 6.81 -3.86
C TYR A 200 17.47 8.20 -3.71
N THR A 201 17.43 8.70 -2.48
CA THR A 201 17.00 10.08 -2.16
C THR A 201 18.18 10.88 -1.61
N ASN A 202 18.88 10.36 -0.59
CA ASN A 202 20.10 10.93 0.01
C ASN A 202 20.01 12.42 0.42
N THR A 203 18.80 12.91 0.67
CA THR A 203 18.52 14.27 1.13
C THR A 203 17.18 14.31 1.87
N PHE A 204 16.98 15.35 2.67
CA PHE A 204 15.68 15.70 3.25
C PHE A 204 15.00 16.87 2.52
N GLY A 205 15.71 17.54 1.60
CA GLY A 205 15.17 18.62 0.76
C GLY A 205 14.66 18.10 -0.59
N LYS A 206 14.79 18.91 -1.65
CA LYS A 206 14.39 18.53 -3.01
C LYS A 206 15.07 17.22 -3.44
N PRO A 207 14.32 16.17 -3.77
CA PRO A 207 14.93 14.92 -4.21
C PRO A 207 15.53 15.05 -5.63
N PRO A 208 16.63 14.34 -5.93
CA PRO A 208 17.30 14.41 -7.23
C PRO A 208 16.46 13.85 -8.38
N TRP A 209 15.46 13.00 -8.07
CA TRP A 209 14.58 12.38 -9.05
C TRP A 209 13.36 13.24 -9.41
N LEU A 210 13.16 14.42 -8.80
CA LEU A 210 11.92 15.19 -8.95
C LEU A 210 11.60 15.54 -10.41
N ASP A 211 12.59 16.00 -11.17
CA ASP A 211 12.37 16.47 -12.54
C ASP A 211 12.04 15.31 -13.50
N ASN A 212 12.65 14.14 -13.29
CA ASN A 212 12.29 12.91 -14.00
C ASN A 212 10.84 12.52 -13.70
N VAL A 213 10.48 12.51 -12.42
CA VAL A 213 9.11 12.19 -11.97
C VAL A 213 8.10 13.23 -12.49
N ALA A 214 8.48 14.50 -12.62
CA ALA A 214 7.64 15.54 -13.21
C ALA A 214 7.32 15.24 -14.68
N ALA A 215 8.31 14.79 -15.45
CA ALA A 215 8.12 14.42 -16.86
C ALA A 215 7.22 13.19 -17.03
N GLU A 216 7.36 12.20 -16.15
CA GLU A 216 6.48 11.01 -16.11
C GLU A 216 5.06 11.36 -15.70
N TYR A 217 4.91 12.18 -14.65
CA TYR A 217 3.62 12.69 -14.19
C TYR A 217 2.91 13.44 -15.33
N ALA A 218 3.62 14.31 -16.06
CA ALA A 218 3.07 15.02 -17.20
C ALA A 218 2.60 14.07 -18.31
N ALA A 219 3.34 12.99 -18.58
CA ALA A 219 2.92 11.98 -19.57
C ALA A 219 1.61 11.30 -19.17
N CYS A 220 1.45 10.94 -17.89
CA CYS A 220 0.20 10.37 -17.38
C CYS A 220 -0.99 11.34 -17.47
N ARG A 221 -0.77 12.65 -17.40
CA ARG A 221 -1.83 13.68 -17.46
C ARG A 221 -2.16 14.14 -18.88
N GLU A 222 -1.16 14.19 -19.75
CA GLU A 222 -1.24 14.88 -21.03
C GLU A 222 -1.00 13.99 -22.25
N SER A 223 -0.44 12.79 -22.07
CA SER A 223 -0.17 11.84 -23.14
C SER A 223 -0.60 10.41 -22.77
N VAL A 224 0.35 9.48 -22.67
CA VAL A 224 0.17 8.12 -22.15
C VAL A 224 1.38 7.77 -21.27
N GLY A 225 1.15 7.48 -20.00
CA GLY A 225 2.09 6.82 -19.12
C GLY A 225 1.88 5.31 -19.09
N ILE A 226 2.95 4.51 -19.11
CA ILE A 226 2.91 3.06 -18.89
C ILE A 226 3.72 2.68 -17.64
N SER A 227 3.12 1.94 -16.73
CA SER A 227 3.73 1.56 -15.44
C SER A 227 3.64 0.05 -15.19
N ASP A 228 4.68 -0.52 -14.60
CA ASP A 228 4.72 -1.93 -14.20
C ASP A 228 4.06 -2.11 -12.83
N TYR A 229 2.87 -2.71 -12.83
CA TYR A 229 2.06 -3.02 -11.65
C TYR A 229 2.17 -4.50 -11.25
N SER A 230 3.11 -5.25 -11.84
CA SER A 230 3.25 -6.70 -11.64
C SER A 230 3.44 -7.10 -10.17
N SER A 231 3.93 -6.20 -9.32
CA SER A 231 4.11 -6.49 -7.89
C SER A 231 2.81 -6.47 -7.08
N PHE A 232 1.70 -5.90 -7.57
CA PHE A 232 0.44 -5.89 -6.83
C PHE A 232 0.00 -7.32 -6.53
N THR A 233 -0.56 -7.53 -5.33
CA THR A 233 -1.09 -8.82 -4.89
C THR A 233 -2.27 -9.20 -5.76
N LYS A 234 -2.31 -10.46 -6.20
CA LYS A 234 -3.37 -11.02 -7.03
C LYS A 234 -3.81 -12.35 -6.45
N ILE A 235 -5.07 -12.47 -6.04
CA ILE A 235 -5.63 -13.71 -5.48
C ILE A 235 -6.87 -14.10 -6.29
N ASP A 236 -6.86 -15.29 -6.88
CA ASP A 236 -8.05 -15.88 -7.50
C ASP A 236 -8.85 -16.63 -6.41
N LEU A 237 -10.16 -16.37 -6.38
CA LEU A 237 -11.13 -16.93 -5.44
C LEU A 237 -12.29 -17.54 -6.20
N TRP A 238 -12.54 -18.84 -6.03
CA TRP A 238 -13.64 -19.50 -6.72
C TRP A 238 -14.25 -20.66 -5.94
N SER A 239 -15.50 -20.99 -6.23
CA SER A 239 -16.20 -22.17 -5.69
C SER A 239 -17.09 -22.81 -6.77
N LYS A 240 -17.54 -24.05 -6.51
CA LYS A 240 -18.46 -24.74 -7.43
C LYS A 240 -19.86 -24.12 -7.43
N GLY A 241 -20.33 -23.66 -6.28
CA GLY A 241 -21.58 -22.93 -6.12
C GLY A 241 -21.35 -21.52 -5.60
N ASN A 242 -22.36 -20.97 -4.93
CA ASN A 242 -22.39 -19.58 -4.45
C ASN A 242 -21.52 -19.31 -3.20
N GLU A 243 -20.78 -20.31 -2.70
CA GLU A 243 -20.07 -20.22 -1.42
C GLU A 243 -19.04 -19.07 -1.40
N VAL A 244 -18.35 -18.81 -2.52
CA VAL A 244 -17.42 -17.69 -2.63
C VAL A 244 -18.12 -16.34 -2.53
N VAL A 245 -19.32 -16.21 -3.10
CA VAL A 245 -20.12 -14.98 -3.03
C VAL A 245 -20.54 -14.76 -1.58
N ASP A 246 -21.13 -15.77 -0.94
CA ASP A 246 -21.60 -15.67 0.43
C ASP A 246 -20.46 -15.38 1.42
N ALA A 247 -19.30 -16.02 1.23
CA ALA A 247 -18.13 -15.77 2.06
C ALA A 247 -17.54 -14.37 1.84
N LEU A 248 -17.51 -13.89 0.59
CA LEU A 248 -17.05 -12.54 0.29
C LEU A 248 -18.02 -11.46 0.80
N GLN A 249 -19.34 -11.68 0.76
CA GLN A 249 -20.33 -10.77 1.38
C GLN A 249 -20.15 -10.66 2.90
N TYR A 250 -19.58 -11.69 3.54
CA TYR A 250 -19.27 -11.67 4.97
C TYR A 250 -17.94 -10.98 5.28
N VAL A 251 -16.92 -11.16 4.43
CA VAL A 251 -15.56 -10.65 4.68
C VAL A 251 -15.38 -9.21 4.18
N CYS A 252 -16.11 -8.80 3.14
CA CYS A 252 -16.01 -7.49 2.52
C CYS A 252 -17.11 -6.55 3.02
N SER A 253 -16.79 -5.27 3.18
CA SER A 253 -17.78 -4.25 3.58
C SER A 253 -18.64 -3.71 2.43
N ASN A 254 -18.29 -3.99 1.17
CA ASN A 254 -19.08 -3.59 0.01
C ASN A 254 -19.87 -4.78 -0.55
N ASP A 255 -20.90 -4.51 -1.35
CA ASP A 255 -21.68 -5.55 -2.02
C ASP A 255 -20.87 -6.17 -3.16
N VAL A 256 -20.59 -7.47 -3.05
CA VAL A 256 -19.85 -8.23 -4.04
C VAL A 256 -20.75 -8.96 -5.05
N ASP A 257 -22.05 -9.10 -4.77
CA ASP A 257 -23.01 -9.77 -5.66
C ASP A 257 -23.50 -8.83 -6.77
N VAL A 258 -22.54 -8.24 -7.48
CA VAL A 258 -22.75 -7.31 -8.59
C VAL A 258 -22.67 -8.04 -9.95
N PRO A 259 -23.15 -7.48 -11.07
CA PRO A 259 -23.07 -8.14 -12.36
C PRO A 259 -21.66 -8.60 -12.74
N ILE A 260 -21.55 -9.73 -13.43
CA ILE A 260 -20.28 -10.26 -13.96
C ILE A 260 -19.61 -9.19 -14.84
N GLY A 261 -18.29 -9.06 -14.71
CA GLY A 261 -17.51 -8.01 -15.34
C GLY A 261 -17.43 -6.73 -14.50
N SER A 262 -18.10 -6.63 -13.35
CA SER A 262 -17.96 -5.48 -12.46
C SER A 262 -16.70 -5.58 -11.59
N ILE A 263 -16.15 -4.43 -11.22
CA ILE A 263 -15.07 -4.29 -10.24
C ILE A 263 -15.62 -3.56 -9.01
N ILE A 264 -15.33 -4.09 -7.84
CA ILE A 264 -15.77 -3.55 -6.55
C ILE A 264 -14.53 -3.11 -5.78
N HIS A 265 -14.47 -1.84 -5.39
CA HIS A 265 -13.50 -1.40 -4.38
C HIS A 265 -14.09 -1.67 -3.00
N THR A 266 -13.43 -2.47 -2.18
CA THR A 266 -13.89 -2.84 -0.85
C THR A 266 -12.75 -2.96 0.14
N GLY A 267 -13.04 -2.66 1.41
CA GLY A 267 -12.18 -3.07 2.51
C GLY A 267 -12.63 -4.40 3.08
N MET A 268 -11.72 -5.08 3.76
CA MET A 268 -12.01 -6.15 4.71
C MET A 268 -11.70 -5.61 6.09
N GLN A 269 -12.72 -5.50 6.95
CA GLN A 269 -12.59 -4.89 8.26
C GLN A 269 -12.36 -5.91 9.36
N ASN A 270 -11.69 -5.49 10.43
CA ASN A 270 -11.73 -6.21 11.70
C ASN A 270 -13.00 -5.86 12.49
N LYS A 271 -13.16 -6.49 13.66
CA LYS A 271 -14.34 -6.29 14.52
C LYS A 271 -14.51 -4.86 15.05
N TYR A 272 -13.48 -4.02 14.95
CA TYR A 272 -13.52 -2.60 15.31
C TYR A 272 -13.79 -1.67 14.13
N GLY A 273 -13.95 -2.22 12.92
CA GLY A 273 -14.20 -1.45 11.71
C GLY A 273 -12.94 -0.93 11.01
N GLY A 274 -11.75 -1.26 11.51
CA GLY A 274 -10.48 -0.86 10.88
C GLY A 274 -10.09 -1.73 9.69
N TYR A 275 -9.27 -1.24 8.76
CA TYR A 275 -8.89 -1.95 7.54
C TYR A 275 -7.82 -3.02 7.78
N GLU A 276 -8.23 -4.29 7.79
CA GLU A 276 -7.29 -5.41 7.69
C GLU A 276 -6.70 -5.50 6.29
N ASN A 277 -7.54 -5.26 5.28
CA ASN A 277 -7.12 -5.19 3.89
C ASN A 277 -7.93 -4.12 3.14
N ASP A 278 -7.31 -3.51 2.14
CA ASP A 278 -7.94 -2.60 1.17
C ASP A 278 -7.68 -3.15 -0.24
N CYS A 279 -8.74 -3.43 -0.99
CA CYS A 279 -8.62 -4.21 -2.23
C CYS A 279 -9.70 -3.86 -3.27
N SER A 280 -9.45 -4.33 -4.50
CA SER A 280 -10.46 -4.38 -5.56
C SER A 280 -10.78 -5.83 -5.91
N LEU A 281 -12.06 -6.15 -6.04
CA LEU A 281 -12.55 -7.45 -6.49
C LEU A 281 -13.12 -7.32 -7.90
N ALA A 282 -12.60 -8.07 -8.87
CA ALA A 282 -13.21 -8.20 -10.19
C ALA A 282 -14.03 -9.50 -10.24
N ARG A 283 -15.33 -9.42 -10.51
CA ARG A 283 -16.19 -10.60 -10.68
C ARG A 283 -16.02 -11.16 -12.09
N LEU A 284 -15.19 -12.19 -12.24
CA LEU A 284 -14.82 -12.77 -13.52
C LEU A 284 -15.90 -13.69 -14.10
N SER A 285 -16.60 -14.43 -13.23
CA SER A 285 -17.78 -15.22 -13.56
C SER A 285 -18.70 -15.30 -12.34
N GLU A 286 -19.80 -16.06 -12.42
CA GLU A 286 -20.80 -16.17 -11.36
C GLU A 286 -20.17 -16.47 -9.98
N ASN A 287 -19.24 -17.43 -9.94
CA ASN A 287 -18.57 -17.92 -8.72
C ASN A 287 -17.04 -17.84 -8.81
N HIS A 288 -16.51 -16.81 -9.49
CA HIS A 288 -15.06 -16.60 -9.63
C HIS A 288 -14.71 -15.11 -9.57
N TYR A 289 -13.84 -14.76 -8.65
CA TYR A 289 -13.34 -13.41 -8.43
C TYR A 289 -11.81 -13.37 -8.52
N MET A 290 -11.28 -12.27 -9.04
CA MET A 290 -9.86 -11.93 -8.89
C MET A 290 -9.74 -10.71 -7.99
N MET A 291 -9.05 -10.88 -6.87
CA MET A 291 -8.75 -9.83 -5.92
C MET A 291 -7.40 -9.20 -6.23
N ILE A 292 -7.36 -7.86 -6.24
CA ILE A 292 -6.16 -7.05 -6.38
C ILE A 292 -5.96 -6.24 -5.10
N ALA A 293 -4.79 -6.34 -4.49
CA ALA A 293 -4.43 -5.59 -3.30
C ALA A 293 -3.00 -5.00 -3.41
N PRO A 294 -2.66 -3.97 -2.63
CA PRO A 294 -1.31 -3.45 -2.51
C PRO A 294 -0.26 -4.54 -2.27
N THR A 295 0.92 -4.39 -2.88
CA THR A 295 2.02 -5.37 -2.82
C THR A 295 2.35 -5.84 -1.40
N ILE A 296 2.33 -4.94 -0.41
CA ILE A 296 2.67 -5.25 0.97
C ILE A 296 1.62 -6.12 1.69
N GLN A 297 0.43 -6.28 1.12
CA GLN A 297 -0.64 -7.09 1.72
C GLN A 297 -0.62 -8.55 1.25
N GLN A 298 0.35 -8.99 0.43
CA GLN A 298 0.30 -10.32 -0.21
C GLN A 298 0.04 -11.47 0.77
N THR A 299 0.85 -11.60 1.83
CA THR A 299 0.63 -12.62 2.86
C THR A 299 -0.56 -12.27 3.76
N ARG A 300 -0.75 -10.99 4.11
CA ARG A 300 -1.83 -10.52 4.99
C ARG A 300 -3.22 -10.86 4.45
N CYS A 301 -3.48 -10.49 3.19
CA CYS A 301 -4.69 -10.82 2.44
C CYS A 301 -4.96 -12.33 2.48
N LYS A 302 -3.93 -13.13 2.20
CA LYS A 302 -4.03 -14.58 2.16
C LYS A 302 -4.41 -15.15 3.53
N VAL A 303 -3.73 -14.74 4.60
CA VAL A 303 -4.00 -15.19 5.97
C VAL A 303 -5.41 -14.81 6.40
N TRP A 304 -5.82 -13.56 6.16
CA TRP A 304 -7.14 -13.07 6.51
C TRP A 304 -8.25 -13.85 5.81
N LEU A 305 -8.14 -14.02 4.49
CA LEU A 305 -9.11 -14.79 3.71
C LEU A 305 -9.16 -16.25 4.16
N GLN A 306 -8.02 -16.91 4.37
CA GLN A 306 -8.01 -18.31 4.80
C GLN A 306 -8.64 -18.53 6.18
N LYS A 307 -8.54 -17.53 7.06
CA LYS A 307 -9.19 -17.58 8.38
C LYS A 307 -10.71 -17.53 8.29
N HIS A 308 -11.26 -16.85 7.29
CA HIS A 308 -12.69 -16.52 7.21
C HIS A 308 -13.44 -17.21 6.07
N LEU A 309 -12.74 -17.75 5.06
CA LEU A 309 -13.35 -18.49 3.97
C LEU A 309 -13.62 -19.95 4.35
N PRO A 310 -14.76 -20.53 3.93
CA PRO A 310 -15.03 -21.95 4.13
C PRO A 310 -14.12 -22.81 3.23
N PRO A 311 -13.89 -24.09 3.58
CA PRO A 311 -13.03 -25.00 2.82
C PRO A 311 -13.54 -25.31 1.41
N THR A 312 -14.80 -24.98 1.11
CA THR A 312 -15.41 -25.12 -0.23
C THR A 312 -14.97 -24.02 -1.21
N VAL A 313 -14.38 -22.92 -0.71
CA VAL A 313 -13.84 -21.84 -1.53
C VAL A 313 -12.34 -22.09 -1.74
N THR A 314 -11.95 -22.14 -3.00
CA THR A 314 -10.54 -22.23 -3.39
C THR A 314 -9.93 -20.84 -3.39
N LEU A 315 -8.78 -20.71 -2.72
CA LEU A 315 -7.96 -19.50 -2.71
C LEU A 315 -6.60 -19.80 -3.33
N SER A 316 -6.24 -19.04 -4.36
CA SER A 316 -4.97 -19.19 -5.08
C SER A 316 -4.26 -17.84 -5.18
N ASP A 317 -3.05 -17.75 -4.65
CA ASP A 317 -2.17 -16.59 -4.89
C ASP A 317 -1.58 -16.70 -6.31
N VAL A 318 -2.11 -15.90 -7.22
CA VAL A 318 -1.71 -15.85 -8.64
C VAL A 318 -0.81 -14.64 -8.93
N THR A 319 -0.27 -13.98 -7.88
CA THR A 319 0.57 -12.77 -7.99
C THR A 319 1.70 -12.94 -8.99
N SER A 320 2.39 -14.08 -8.94
CA SER A 320 3.54 -14.40 -9.80
C SER A 320 3.16 -14.94 -11.18
N MET A 321 1.89 -15.25 -11.44
CA MET A 321 1.42 -15.79 -12.74
C MET A 321 1.15 -14.71 -13.79
N PHE A 322 0.88 -13.48 -13.33
CA PHE A 322 0.50 -12.36 -14.18
C PHE A 322 1.48 -11.21 -14.09
N THR A 323 1.92 -10.73 -15.26
CA THR A 323 2.48 -9.39 -15.43
C THR A 323 1.33 -8.41 -15.46
N ALA A 324 1.43 -7.28 -14.75
CA ALA A 324 0.39 -6.26 -14.80
C ALA A 324 0.96 -4.95 -15.34
N LEU A 325 0.37 -4.42 -16.41
CA LEU A 325 0.76 -3.15 -17.01
C LEU A 325 -0.38 -2.15 -16.88
N ALA A 326 -0.12 -1.01 -16.23
CA ALA A 326 -1.07 0.09 -16.13
C ALA A 326 -0.74 1.13 -17.21
N ILE A 327 -1.69 1.38 -18.12
CA ILE A 327 -1.62 2.51 -19.05
C ILE A 327 -2.55 3.62 -18.55
N MET A 328 -2.03 4.85 -18.48
CA MET A 328 -2.71 5.99 -17.87
C MET A 328 -2.56 7.23 -18.76
N GLY A 329 -3.62 8.01 -18.89
CA GLY A 329 -3.66 9.25 -19.65
C GLY A 329 -4.77 9.31 -20.69
N PRO A 330 -5.00 10.51 -21.25
CA PRO A 330 -6.14 10.81 -22.11
C PRO A 330 -6.20 9.98 -23.40
N PHE A 331 -5.06 9.54 -23.94
CA PHE A 331 -5.01 8.78 -25.21
C PHE A 331 -4.97 7.27 -25.03
N THR A 332 -5.06 6.76 -23.80
CA THR A 332 -5.00 5.32 -23.49
C THR A 332 -6.07 4.51 -24.21
N ARG A 333 -7.30 5.04 -24.31
CA ARG A 333 -8.40 4.38 -25.04
C ARG A 333 -8.09 4.29 -26.53
N THR A 334 -7.65 5.39 -27.15
CA THR A 334 -7.32 5.43 -28.58
C THR A 334 -6.17 4.48 -28.89
N LEU A 335 -5.11 4.48 -28.07
CA LEU A 335 -4.01 3.54 -28.18
C LEU A 335 -4.48 2.09 -28.12
N LEU A 336 -5.25 1.73 -27.07
CA LEU A 336 -5.65 0.35 -26.87
C LEU A 336 -6.61 -0.14 -27.97
N SER A 337 -7.46 0.73 -28.51
CA SER A 337 -8.37 0.44 -29.63
C SER A 337 -7.67 0.05 -30.93
N GLU A 338 -6.38 0.33 -31.10
CA GLU A 338 -5.62 -0.14 -32.27
C GLU A 338 -5.07 -1.55 -32.11
N LEU A 339 -4.99 -2.00 -30.86
CA LEU A 339 -4.46 -3.31 -30.51
C LEU A 339 -5.58 -4.32 -30.23
N THR A 340 -6.84 -3.89 -30.21
CA THR A 340 -7.98 -4.74 -29.91
C THR A 340 -9.18 -4.39 -30.77
N ASP A 341 -9.89 -5.42 -31.24
CA ASP A 341 -11.16 -5.26 -31.96
C ASP A 341 -12.36 -5.01 -31.01
N THR A 342 -12.14 -5.12 -29.70
CA THR A 342 -13.19 -4.90 -28.71
C THR A 342 -13.53 -3.41 -28.60
N ASP A 343 -14.83 -3.07 -28.61
CA ASP A 343 -15.25 -1.70 -28.37
C ASP A 343 -14.96 -1.25 -26.93
N LEU A 344 -14.07 -0.25 -26.83
CA LEU A 344 -13.64 0.39 -25.59
C LEU A 344 -14.40 1.69 -25.30
N SER A 345 -15.45 1.99 -26.06
CA SER A 345 -16.34 3.13 -25.78
C SER A 345 -16.87 3.05 -24.35
N PRO A 346 -17.05 4.19 -23.66
CA PRO A 346 -17.50 4.18 -22.27
C PRO A 346 -18.81 3.43 -22.01
N LYS A 347 -19.70 3.43 -23.00
CA LYS A 347 -20.96 2.67 -22.95
C LYS A 347 -20.70 1.17 -22.87
N ASN A 348 -19.73 0.67 -23.62
CA ASN A 348 -19.45 -0.75 -23.72
C ASN A 348 -18.41 -1.22 -22.71
N PHE A 349 -17.43 -0.38 -22.33
CA PHE A 349 -16.43 -0.69 -21.31
C PHE A 349 -16.37 0.39 -20.23
N PRO A 350 -17.41 0.51 -19.40
CA PRO A 350 -17.53 1.58 -18.41
C PRO A 350 -16.47 1.49 -17.31
N PHE A 351 -16.27 2.60 -16.60
CA PHE A 351 -15.38 2.63 -15.44
C PHE A 351 -15.84 1.64 -14.35
N PHE A 352 -14.89 1.08 -13.58
CA PHE A 352 -15.16 -0.01 -12.62
C PHE A 352 -15.71 -1.29 -13.25
N THR A 353 -15.31 -1.58 -14.50
CA THR A 353 -15.57 -2.89 -15.11
C THR A 353 -14.31 -3.52 -15.67
N PHE A 354 -14.44 -4.80 -15.98
CA PHE A 354 -13.42 -5.71 -16.43
C PHE A 354 -13.89 -6.40 -17.71
N LYS A 355 -12.97 -6.63 -18.64
CA LYS A 355 -13.17 -7.46 -19.84
C LYS A 355 -11.94 -8.28 -20.15
N MET A 356 -12.15 -9.42 -20.79
CA MET A 356 -11.10 -10.14 -21.50
C MET A 356 -10.94 -9.53 -22.88
N LEU A 357 -9.74 -9.10 -23.22
CA LEU A 357 -9.41 -8.49 -24.50
C LEU A 357 -8.33 -9.29 -25.20
N ASP A 358 -8.37 -9.30 -26.53
CA ASP A 358 -7.19 -9.64 -27.32
C ASP A 358 -6.38 -8.36 -27.51
N VAL A 359 -5.07 -8.41 -27.26
CA VAL A 359 -4.17 -7.25 -27.34
C VAL A 359 -2.99 -7.59 -28.23
N GLY A 360 -2.97 -6.97 -29.42
CA GLY A 360 -2.07 -7.33 -30.50
C GLY A 360 -2.42 -8.72 -31.02
N LEU A 361 -1.55 -9.70 -30.72
CA LEU A 361 -1.72 -11.11 -31.11
C LEU A 361 -1.91 -12.02 -29.88
N ALA A 362 -1.90 -11.44 -28.68
CA ALA A 362 -2.10 -12.18 -27.45
C ALA A 362 -3.58 -12.19 -27.08
N ASN A 363 -4.13 -13.36 -26.80
CA ASN A 363 -5.54 -13.52 -26.50
C ASN A 363 -5.82 -13.57 -25.00
N GLY A 364 -7.04 -13.20 -24.62
CA GLY A 364 -7.53 -13.40 -23.26
C GLY A 364 -6.78 -12.60 -22.19
N ILE A 365 -6.41 -11.36 -22.50
CA ILE A 365 -5.79 -10.44 -21.55
C ILE A 365 -6.86 -9.87 -20.62
N ARG A 366 -6.70 -10.13 -19.32
CA ARG A 366 -7.59 -9.62 -18.28
C ARG A 366 -7.41 -8.11 -18.14
N THR A 367 -8.33 -7.30 -18.66
CA THR A 367 -8.19 -5.83 -18.67
C THR A 367 -9.22 -5.17 -17.76
N MET A 368 -8.76 -4.34 -16.83
CA MET A 368 -9.58 -3.60 -15.87
C MET A 368 -9.61 -2.12 -16.22
N ASN A 369 -10.80 -1.53 -16.37
CA ASN A 369 -10.97 -0.07 -16.48
C ASN A 369 -11.01 0.55 -15.08
N LEU A 370 -9.85 0.50 -14.40
CA LEU A 370 -9.63 1.06 -13.07
C LEU A 370 -8.15 1.34 -12.87
N THR A 371 -7.81 2.54 -12.42
CA THR A 371 -6.44 2.93 -12.07
C THR A 371 -6.43 3.61 -10.70
N HIS A 372 -5.39 3.38 -9.90
CA HIS A 372 -5.21 4.04 -8.61
C HIS A 372 -4.52 5.42 -8.74
N THR A 373 -4.71 6.10 -9.87
CA THR A 373 -4.11 7.43 -10.15
C THR A 373 -5.14 8.48 -10.47
N GLY A 374 -6.41 8.10 -10.66
CA GLY A 374 -7.49 9.01 -11.07
C GLY A 374 -7.48 9.36 -12.57
N GLU A 375 -6.37 9.13 -13.28
CA GLU A 375 -6.25 9.35 -14.73
C GLU A 375 -6.90 8.23 -15.53
N LEU A 376 -7.59 8.58 -16.64
CA LEU A 376 -8.16 7.61 -17.58
C LEU A 376 -7.13 6.53 -17.89
N GLY A 377 -7.52 5.26 -17.81
CA GLY A 377 -6.55 4.21 -18.01
C GLY A 377 -7.07 2.82 -17.69
N TYR A 378 -6.26 1.85 -18.08
CA TYR A 378 -6.54 0.43 -17.96
C TYR A 378 -5.36 -0.28 -17.29
N VAL A 379 -5.67 -1.31 -16.50
CA VAL A 379 -4.65 -2.23 -15.99
C VAL A 379 -4.85 -3.58 -16.67
N LEU A 380 -3.84 -4.01 -17.41
CA LEU A 380 -3.83 -5.25 -18.15
C LEU A 380 -3.09 -6.31 -17.33
N TYR A 381 -3.79 -7.34 -16.89
CA TYR A 381 -3.24 -8.53 -16.24
C TYR A 381 -2.99 -9.60 -17.31
N ILE A 382 -1.71 -9.74 -17.64
CA ILE A 382 -1.20 -10.49 -18.79
C ILE A 382 -0.55 -11.78 -18.28
N PRO A 383 -0.99 -12.96 -18.73
CA PRO A 383 -0.24 -14.20 -18.49
C PRO A 383 1.22 -14.02 -18.90
N ASN A 384 2.17 -14.46 -18.06
CA ASN A 384 3.58 -14.14 -18.24
C ASN A 384 4.16 -14.54 -19.62
N GLU A 385 3.62 -15.58 -20.26
CA GLU A 385 4.00 -16.00 -21.62
C GLU A 385 3.76 -14.94 -22.71
N PHE A 386 2.77 -14.05 -22.51
CA PHE A 386 2.43 -12.98 -23.45
C PHE A 386 3.00 -11.60 -23.05
N ALA A 387 3.64 -11.50 -21.89
CA ALA A 387 4.01 -10.22 -21.28
C ALA A 387 4.89 -9.34 -22.20
N LEU A 388 5.93 -9.91 -22.80
CA LEU A 388 6.83 -9.18 -23.70
C LEU A 388 6.15 -8.77 -25.01
N HIS A 389 5.25 -9.62 -25.53
CA HIS A 389 4.50 -9.33 -26.75
C HIS A 389 3.57 -8.13 -26.53
N VAL A 390 2.75 -8.20 -25.48
CA VAL A 390 1.80 -7.13 -25.14
C VAL A 390 2.53 -5.84 -24.81
N TYR A 391 3.60 -5.90 -24.01
CA TYR A 391 4.43 -4.73 -23.71
C TYR A 391 4.98 -4.08 -24.97
N SER A 392 5.61 -4.86 -25.85
CA SER A 392 6.24 -4.32 -27.07
C SER A 392 5.20 -3.72 -28.02
N SER A 393 4.02 -4.37 -28.13
CA SER A 393 2.90 -3.86 -28.93
C SER A 393 2.37 -2.52 -28.41
N LEU A 394 2.24 -2.38 -27.09
CA LEU A 394 1.81 -1.13 -26.45
C LEU A 394 2.82 -0.01 -26.66
N ILE A 395 4.12 -0.28 -26.49
CA ILE A 395 5.17 0.71 -26.72
C ILE A 395 5.16 1.16 -28.18
N GLN A 396 5.19 0.23 -29.13
CA GLN A 396 5.25 0.52 -30.56
C GLN A 396 4.02 1.33 -31.03
N ALA A 397 2.81 0.90 -30.69
CA ALA A 397 1.60 1.64 -31.06
C ALA A 397 1.49 2.98 -30.30
N GLY A 398 2.07 3.06 -29.11
CA GLY A 398 2.07 4.23 -28.23
C GLY A 398 2.98 5.36 -28.68
N GLU A 399 3.96 5.12 -29.55
CA GLU A 399 4.94 6.15 -29.97
C GLU A 399 4.26 7.40 -30.53
N LYS A 400 3.24 7.24 -31.38
CA LYS A 400 2.47 8.36 -31.95
C LYS A 400 1.65 9.15 -30.92
N TYR A 401 1.39 8.54 -29.76
CA TYR A 401 0.67 9.17 -28.65
C TYR A 401 1.63 9.74 -27.60
N GLY A 402 2.94 9.70 -27.84
CA GLY A 402 3.95 10.15 -26.89
C GLY A 402 3.95 9.30 -25.62
N ILE A 403 3.82 7.98 -25.76
CA ILE A 403 3.90 7.05 -24.64
C ILE A 403 5.25 7.21 -23.92
N LYS A 404 5.20 7.27 -22.59
CA LYS A 404 6.39 7.27 -21.74
C LYS A 404 6.21 6.30 -20.60
N HIS A 405 7.30 5.69 -20.17
CA HIS A 405 7.31 4.95 -18.92
C HIS A 405 7.05 5.87 -17.74
N ALA A 406 6.33 5.36 -16.74
CA ALA A 406 6.05 6.04 -15.50
C ALA A 406 6.35 5.10 -14.33
N GLY A 407 7.25 5.53 -13.46
CA GLY A 407 7.62 4.82 -12.26
C GLY A 407 6.63 5.02 -11.11
N TYR A 408 6.90 4.35 -10.00
CA TYR A 408 6.02 4.38 -8.83
C TYR A 408 5.92 5.77 -8.16
N TYR A 409 6.94 6.63 -8.29
CA TYR A 409 6.87 7.97 -7.71
C TYR A 409 5.92 8.89 -8.48
N ALA A 410 5.84 8.77 -9.80
CA ALA A 410 4.85 9.50 -10.59
C ALA A 410 3.42 9.04 -10.29
N THR A 411 3.19 7.73 -10.17
CA THR A 411 1.86 7.18 -9.81
C THR A 411 1.47 7.53 -8.37
N ARG A 412 2.44 7.60 -7.46
CA ARG A 412 2.25 8.16 -6.12
C ARG A 412 1.83 9.63 -6.17
N ALA A 413 2.52 10.48 -6.94
CA ALA A 413 2.17 11.89 -7.02
C ALA A 413 0.72 12.11 -7.54
N LEU A 414 0.32 11.36 -8.57
CA LEU A 414 -1.05 11.38 -9.09
C LEU A 414 -2.10 11.03 -8.02
N ARG A 415 -1.88 9.93 -7.27
CA ARG A 415 -2.84 9.49 -6.24
C ARG A 415 -2.90 10.46 -5.06
N VAL A 416 -1.79 11.11 -4.71
CA VAL A 416 -1.73 12.09 -3.62
C VAL A 416 -2.53 13.33 -3.95
N GLU A 417 -2.37 13.89 -5.16
CA GLU A 417 -3.18 15.04 -5.58
C GLU A 417 -4.67 14.71 -5.63
N LYS A 418 -5.03 13.50 -6.07
CA LYS A 418 -6.41 12.99 -6.10
C LYS A 418 -6.98 12.58 -4.74
N PHE A 419 -6.23 12.78 -3.65
CA PHE A 419 -6.65 12.48 -2.29
C PHE A 419 -7.00 10.99 -2.06
N TYR A 420 -6.32 10.10 -2.79
CA TYR A 420 -6.47 8.65 -2.61
C TYR A 420 -5.59 8.18 -1.46
N ALA A 421 -6.21 7.63 -0.42
CA ALA A 421 -5.54 6.96 0.69
C ALA A 421 -4.93 5.63 0.20
N PHE A 422 -3.83 5.22 0.83
CA PHE A 422 -3.14 3.98 0.50
C PHE A 422 -2.90 3.16 1.77
N TRP A 423 -3.20 1.86 1.72
CA TRP A 423 -3.01 0.99 2.88
C TRP A 423 -1.53 0.79 3.24
N GLY A 424 -1.24 0.77 4.54
CA GLY A 424 0.11 0.80 5.11
C GLY A 424 0.75 2.18 5.05
N GLN A 425 -0.02 3.24 4.78
CA GLN A 425 0.43 4.63 4.87
C GLN A 425 -0.67 5.48 5.49
N ASP A 426 -1.84 5.50 4.84
CA ASP A 426 -3.01 6.28 5.24
C ASP A 426 -4.12 5.40 5.83
N LEU A 427 -4.16 4.12 5.47
CA LEU A 427 -5.10 3.13 6.00
C LEU A 427 -4.34 2.03 6.73
N ASP A 428 -4.87 1.58 7.86
CA ASP A 428 -4.32 0.54 8.71
C ASP A 428 -5.44 -0.17 9.48
N THR A 429 -5.09 -1.06 10.43
CA THR A 429 -6.06 -1.82 11.22
C THR A 429 -6.88 -0.99 12.21
N ARG A 430 -6.59 0.30 12.35
CA ARG A 430 -7.30 1.25 13.23
C ARG A 430 -8.11 2.27 12.48
N THR A 431 -7.76 2.48 11.22
CA THR A 431 -8.39 3.46 10.35
C THR A 431 -9.70 2.93 9.84
N THR A 432 -10.78 3.67 10.05
CA THR A 432 -12.11 3.24 9.59
C THR A 432 -12.50 3.94 8.28
N PRO A 433 -13.41 3.35 7.49
CA PRO A 433 -13.98 4.02 6.33
C PRO A 433 -14.64 5.37 6.64
N LEU A 434 -15.17 5.57 7.86
CA LEU A 434 -15.83 6.82 8.25
C LEU A 434 -14.82 7.95 8.47
N GLU A 435 -13.72 7.67 9.17
CA GLU A 435 -12.63 8.63 9.40
C GLU A 435 -12.03 9.13 8.07
N CYS A 436 -12.04 8.27 7.07
CA CYS A 436 -11.47 8.50 5.75
C CYS A 436 -12.44 9.09 4.72
N GLY A 437 -13.69 9.44 5.08
CA GLY A 437 -14.68 9.94 4.12
C GLY A 437 -15.09 8.90 3.04
N ARG A 438 -14.92 7.60 3.36
CA ARG A 438 -15.11 6.46 2.45
C ARG A 438 -16.31 5.59 2.82
N VAL A 439 -17.20 6.08 3.69
CA VAL A 439 -18.42 5.38 4.13
C VAL A 439 -19.31 4.93 2.96
N TRP A 440 -19.31 5.65 1.84
CA TRP A 440 -20.09 5.29 0.64
C TRP A 440 -19.64 3.97 -0.02
N ARG A 441 -18.42 3.50 0.27
CA ARG A 441 -17.88 2.20 -0.13
C ARG A 441 -18.30 1.07 0.80
N VAL A 442 -19.00 1.38 1.89
CA VAL A 442 -19.53 0.42 2.85
C VAL A 442 -21.02 0.26 2.61
N LYS A 443 -21.47 -0.99 2.49
CA LYS A 443 -22.88 -1.37 2.37
C LYS A 443 -23.31 -2.01 3.67
N PHE A 444 -24.03 -1.25 4.49
CA PHE A 444 -24.54 -1.72 5.79
C PHE A 444 -25.72 -2.67 5.66
N ASP A 445 -26.34 -2.73 4.48
CA ASP A 445 -27.50 -3.55 4.17
C ASP A 445 -27.18 -4.42 2.95
N VAL A 446 -26.40 -5.47 3.17
CA VAL A 446 -26.04 -6.46 2.15
C VAL A 446 -26.86 -7.72 2.35
N MET A 447 -27.45 -8.23 1.27
CA MET A 447 -28.21 -9.48 1.27
C MET A 447 -27.38 -10.60 0.66
N SER A 448 -27.45 -11.80 1.25
CA SER A 448 -26.96 -13.04 0.65
C SER A 448 -28.13 -13.99 0.37
N LYS A 449 -28.00 -14.73 -0.73
CA LYS A 449 -28.88 -15.86 -1.05
C LYS A 449 -28.36 -17.12 -0.35
N MET A 450 -28.46 -17.16 0.98
CA MET A 450 -27.95 -18.30 1.72
C MET A 450 -28.84 -19.53 1.51
N PHE A 451 -28.30 -20.58 0.90
CA PHE A 451 -28.97 -21.88 0.83
C PHE A 451 -28.85 -22.59 2.19
N CYS A 452 -29.97 -22.70 2.90
CA CYS A 452 -30.04 -23.49 4.12
C CYS A 452 -30.05 -24.98 3.75
N TYR A 453 -28.95 -25.69 4.00
CA TYR A 453 -28.85 -27.14 3.79
C TYR A 453 -29.69 -27.97 4.78
N LEU A 454 -30.42 -27.34 5.71
CA LEU A 454 -31.08 -28.04 6.82
C LEU A 454 -32.58 -28.29 6.65
N ASN A 455 -33.27 -27.76 5.63
CA ASN A 455 -34.65 -28.18 5.30
C ASN A 455 -34.99 -27.83 3.85
N TYR A 456 -35.69 -28.74 3.16
CA TYR A 456 -36.12 -28.70 1.76
C TYR A 456 -36.45 -27.30 1.18
N SER A 457 -35.74 -26.96 0.09
CA SER A 457 -36.07 -25.99 -0.98
C SER A 457 -36.91 -24.76 -0.63
N PHE A 458 -36.29 -23.71 -0.08
CA PHE A 458 -36.64 -22.31 -0.35
C PHE A 458 -35.39 -21.43 -0.15
N ALA A 459 -34.97 -20.69 -1.18
CA ALA A 459 -33.92 -19.67 -1.05
C ALA A 459 -34.52 -18.44 -0.36
N PHE A 460 -34.16 -18.21 0.91
CA PHE A 460 -34.51 -16.98 1.62
C PHE A 460 -33.33 -16.00 1.51
N GLN A 461 -33.61 -14.75 1.11
CA GLN A 461 -32.63 -13.68 1.24
C GLN A 461 -32.46 -13.36 2.73
N LYS A 462 -31.24 -13.48 3.23
CA LYS A 462 -30.89 -13.09 4.60
C LYS A 462 -29.90 -11.94 4.56
N LYS A 463 -30.08 -10.97 5.47
CA LYS A 463 -29.09 -9.93 5.73
C LYS A 463 -27.78 -10.57 6.20
N VAL A 464 -26.67 -10.16 5.59
CA VAL A 464 -25.32 -10.55 6.02
C VAL A 464 -24.74 -9.41 6.83
N ASP A 465 -24.32 -9.74 8.05
CA ASP A 465 -23.55 -8.83 8.88
C ASP A 465 -22.07 -9.09 8.60
N PHE A 466 -21.46 -8.26 7.74
CA PHE A 466 -20.04 -8.34 7.44
C PHE A 466 -19.19 -8.02 8.68
N ILE A 467 -17.94 -8.49 8.71
CA ILE A 467 -17.04 -8.28 9.85
C ILE A 467 -16.79 -6.78 10.08
N GLY A 468 -17.04 -6.31 11.30
CA GLY A 468 -16.85 -4.89 11.68
C GLY A 468 -18.06 -4.00 11.44
N ARG A 469 -19.16 -4.52 10.88
CA ARG A 469 -20.40 -3.77 10.62
C ARG A 469 -20.92 -3.02 11.84
N ASP A 470 -21.02 -3.70 12.98
CA ASP A 470 -21.61 -3.12 14.20
C ASP A 470 -20.76 -1.98 14.76
N ALA A 471 -19.42 -2.12 14.72
CA ALA A 471 -18.51 -1.05 15.13
C ALA A 471 -18.64 0.19 14.24
N LEU A 472 -18.77 -0.01 12.93
CA LEU A 472 -18.97 1.09 11.98
C LEU A 472 -20.35 1.76 12.13
N LEU A 473 -21.40 1.01 12.44
CA LEU A 473 -22.72 1.58 12.75
C LEU A 473 -22.68 2.41 14.02
N LYS A 474 -22.07 1.89 15.08
CA LYS A 474 -21.86 2.62 16.33
C LYS A 474 -21.07 3.91 16.09
N GLN A 475 -19.97 3.84 15.34
CA GLN A 475 -19.17 5.03 15.00
C GLN A 475 -19.96 6.03 14.15
N LYS A 476 -20.90 5.57 13.31
CA LYS A 476 -21.79 6.46 12.55
C LYS A 476 -22.69 7.29 13.47
N GLU A 477 -23.18 6.69 14.56
CA GLU A 477 -24.02 7.36 15.56
C GLU A 477 -23.21 8.32 16.45
N GLU A 478 -22.06 7.85 16.97
CA GLU A 478 -21.20 8.62 17.87
C GLU A 478 -20.44 9.75 17.15
N GLY A 479 -20.16 9.56 15.85
CA GLY A 479 -19.28 10.42 15.07
C GLY A 479 -17.80 10.02 15.18
N VAL A 480 -16.99 10.58 14.28
CA VAL A 480 -15.54 10.31 14.23
C VAL A 480 -14.77 11.26 15.16
N LYS A 481 -13.71 10.74 15.81
CA LYS A 481 -12.81 11.52 16.68
C LYS A 481 -11.55 12.01 15.98
N ARG A 482 -11.31 11.51 14.76
CA ARG A 482 -10.27 11.96 13.84
C ARG A 482 -10.79 11.92 12.40
N MET A 483 -10.24 12.76 11.54
CA MET A 483 -10.68 12.86 10.15
C MET A 483 -9.49 12.98 9.20
N TYR A 484 -9.52 12.24 8.10
CA TYR A 484 -8.53 12.30 7.05
C TYR A 484 -8.72 13.57 6.21
N ILE A 485 -7.66 14.35 6.06
CA ILE A 485 -7.68 15.66 5.37
C ILE A 485 -6.51 15.81 4.40
N GLN A 486 -6.65 16.74 3.45
CA GLN A 486 -5.58 17.21 2.58
C GLN A 486 -5.16 18.62 2.97
N LEU A 487 -3.86 18.82 3.16
CA LEU A 487 -3.21 20.09 3.48
C LEU A 487 -2.30 20.47 2.32
N ILE A 488 -2.52 21.65 1.73
CA ILE A 488 -1.70 22.20 0.66
C ILE A 488 -0.89 23.36 1.23
N LEU A 489 0.43 23.24 1.25
CA LEU A 489 1.30 24.26 1.86
C LEU A 489 1.34 25.54 1.01
N ASN A 490 1.21 26.69 1.65
CA ASN A 490 1.15 27.98 0.95
C ASN A 490 2.51 28.58 0.67
N ASP A 491 3.38 28.62 1.68
CA ASP A 491 4.64 29.37 1.67
C ASP A 491 5.88 28.47 1.68
N HIS A 492 5.72 27.19 1.34
CA HIS A 492 6.83 26.23 1.23
C HIS A 492 7.52 26.33 -0.13
N CYS A 493 8.82 26.61 -0.13
CA CYS A 493 9.66 26.62 -1.32
C CYS A 493 10.36 25.27 -1.49
N HIS A 494 9.85 24.46 -2.42
CA HIS A 494 10.37 23.12 -2.68
C HIS A 494 11.85 23.06 -3.13
N GLU A 495 12.46 24.17 -3.54
CA GLU A 495 13.87 24.21 -3.95
C GLU A 495 14.83 24.41 -2.76
N THR A 496 14.42 25.18 -1.75
CA THR A 496 15.30 25.61 -0.65
C THR A 496 14.94 24.98 0.68
N ASP A 497 13.66 24.69 0.88
CA ASP A 497 13.14 24.25 2.16
C ASP A 497 13.24 22.72 2.29
N LEU A 498 13.30 22.23 3.53
CA LEU A 498 13.21 20.80 3.79
C LEU A 498 11.82 20.30 3.41
N TRP A 499 11.76 19.11 2.82
CA TRP A 499 10.52 18.51 2.36
C TRP A 499 9.82 17.76 3.48
N PRO A 500 8.47 17.72 3.47
CA PRO A 500 7.73 16.80 4.31
C PRO A 500 7.77 15.40 3.66
N TRP A 501 7.97 14.36 4.46
CA TRP A 501 8.12 12.95 4.04
C TRP A 501 7.12 12.00 4.70
N GLY A 502 6.27 12.49 5.61
CA GLY A 502 5.34 11.72 6.43
C GLY A 502 5.79 11.74 7.90
N GLY A 503 4.84 11.83 8.82
CA GLY A 503 5.09 11.96 10.25
C GLY A 503 5.20 13.40 10.75
N GLU A 504 5.09 14.40 9.88
CA GLU A 504 5.13 15.81 10.28
C GLU A 504 3.91 16.17 11.16
N PRO A 505 4.12 16.83 12.31
CA PRO A 505 3.03 17.33 13.15
C PRO A 505 2.15 18.35 12.42
N VAL A 506 0.84 18.25 12.65
CA VAL A 506 -0.16 19.21 12.18
C VAL A 506 -0.67 20.03 13.36
N TYR A 507 -0.67 21.34 13.18
CA TYR A 507 -1.21 22.30 14.15
C TYR A 507 -2.45 22.98 13.57
N ARG A 508 -3.41 23.29 14.45
CA ARG A 508 -4.60 24.10 14.18
C ARG A 508 -4.67 25.18 15.24
N ASP A 509 -4.75 26.44 14.85
CA ASP A 509 -4.78 27.61 15.75
C ASP A 509 -3.67 27.54 16.83
N GLY A 510 -2.48 27.10 16.43
CA GLY A 510 -1.31 26.94 17.31
C GLY A 510 -1.29 25.70 18.20
N ARG A 511 -2.35 24.88 18.23
CA ARG A 511 -2.44 23.63 19.01
C ARG A 511 -2.16 22.40 18.14
N TYR A 512 -1.45 21.42 18.68
CA TYR A 512 -1.23 20.14 17.99
C TYR A 512 -2.56 19.41 17.82
N VAL A 513 -2.87 18.95 16.61
CA VAL A 513 -4.12 18.26 16.31
C VAL A 513 -3.93 16.98 15.51
N GLY A 514 -2.71 16.58 15.18
CA GLY A 514 -2.50 15.32 14.46
C GLY A 514 -1.21 15.31 13.66
N MET A 515 -1.17 14.47 12.63
CA MET A 515 0.06 14.16 11.92
C MET A 515 -0.18 13.82 10.45
N CYS A 516 0.78 14.19 9.60
CA CYS A 516 0.82 13.78 8.20
C CYS A 516 1.12 12.28 8.10
N THR A 517 0.41 11.58 7.21
CA THR A 517 0.66 10.17 6.86
C THR A 517 1.42 10.06 5.55
N THR A 518 0.89 10.69 4.50
CA THR A 518 1.47 10.70 3.16
C THR A 518 1.75 12.12 2.74
N THR A 519 2.95 12.36 2.22
CA THR A 519 3.31 13.64 1.60
C THR A 519 3.80 13.42 0.17
N GLY A 520 3.77 14.50 -0.61
CA GLY A 520 4.37 14.55 -1.94
C GLY A 520 4.18 15.90 -2.60
N TYR A 521 4.95 16.15 -3.66
CA TYR A 521 4.80 17.36 -4.45
C TYR A 521 3.65 17.22 -5.43
N GLY A 522 2.66 18.13 -5.32
CA GLY A 522 1.57 18.22 -6.27
C GLY A 522 2.02 19.01 -7.50
N PHE A 523 2.34 18.32 -8.59
CA PHE A 523 2.81 18.95 -9.84
C PHE A 523 1.76 19.85 -10.50
N THR A 524 0.46 19.54 -10.36
CA THR A 524 -0.63 20.40 -10.84
C THR A 524 -0.77 21.62 -9.94
N PHE A 525 -0.67 21.43 -8.62
CA PHE A 525 -0.74 22.53 -7.65
C PHE A 525 0.51 23.41 -7.59
N LYS A 526 1.66 22.86 -8.02
CA LYS A 526 3.01 23.41 -7.83
C LYS A 526 3.34 23.71 -6.37
N LYS A 527 2.88 22.83 -5.48
CA LYS A 527 2.95 22.99 -4.02
C LYS A 527 3.14 21.63 -3.35
N GLN A 528 3.68 21.64 -2.14
CA GLN A 528 3.67 20.44 -1.30
C GLN A 528 2.24 20.12 -0.86
N VAL A 529 1.91 18.84 -0.96
CA VAL A 529 0.65 18.26 -0.55
C VAL A 529 0.91 17.26 0.57
N CYS A 530 0.30 17.50 1.72
CA CYS A 530 0.35 16.62 2.88
C CYS A 530 -1.04 16.04 3.13
N LEU A 531 -1.14 14.73 3.25
CA LEU A 531 -2.33 14.01 3.66
C LEU A 531 -2.11 13.51 5.09
N GLY A 532 -3.15 13.45 5.89
CA GLY A 532 -3.03 13.00 7.27
C GLY A 532 -4.34 13.05 8.02
N PHE A 533 -4.27 12.81 9.32
CA PHE A 533 -5.42 12.86 10.21
C PHE A 533 -5.33 14.05 11.15
N VAL A 534 -6.49 14.67 11.39
CA VAL A 534 -6.67 15.68 12.42
C VAL A 534 -7.73 15.27 13.43
N GLU A 535 -7.49 15.67 14.66
CA GLU A 535 -8.27 15.39 15.86
C GLU A 535 -8.82 16.70 16.45
N ASN A 536 -9.76 16.57 17.38
CA ASN A 536 -10.36 17.69 18.09
C ASN A 536 -10.18 17.51 19.62
N PRO A 537 -8.96 17.71 20.16
CA PRO A 537 -8.74 17.64 21.60
C PRO A 537 -9.33 18.88 22.29
N ASP A 538 -10.05 18.67 23.38
CA ASP A 538 -10.46 19.74 24.29
C ASP A 538 -9.29 20.26 25.14
N GLU A 539 -9.56 21.20 26.06
CA GLU A 539 -8.52 21.77 26.94
C GLU A 539 -7.90 20.76 27.91
N ASN A 540 -8.57 19.63 28.16
CA ASN A 540 -8.10 18.55 29.01
C ASN A 540 -7.44 17.40 28.21
N GLY A 541 -7.43 17.49 26.87
CA GLY A 541 -6.92 16.46 25.97
C GLY A 541 -7.93 15.37 25.61
N GLU A 542 -9.20 15.50 25.99
CA GLU A 542 -10.26 14.57 25.59
C GLU A 542 -10.65 14.80 24.13
N LEU A 543 -10.75 13.70 23.36
CA LEU A 543 -11.07 13.76 21.94
C LEU A 543 -12.57 13.93 21.71
N LEU A 544 -12.94 15.12 21.23
CA LEU A 544 -14.27 15.47 20.78
C LEU A 544 -14.53 14.98 19.35
N ARG A 545 -15.81 15.00 18.95
CA ARG A 545 -16.21 14.72 17.57
C ARG A 545 -15.58 15.75 16.62
N VAL A 546 -15.05 15.25 15.51
CA VAL A 546 -14.55 16.06 14.39
C VAL A 546 -15.68 16.24 13.38
N THR A 547 -16.05 17.48 13.12
CA THR A 547 -17.07 17.86 12.13
C THR A 547 -16.43 18.57 10.94
N ASN A 548 -17.14 18.62 9.80
CA ASN A 548 -16.67 19.36 8.64
C ASN A 548 -16.45 20.85 8.97
N ASP A 549 -17.34 21.46 9.76
CA ASP A 549 -17.22 22.86 10.18
C ASP A 549 -15.99 23.09 11.05
N TYR A 550 -15.67 22.16 11.96
CA TYR A 550 -14.45 22.24 12.78
C TYR A 550 -13.20 22.22 11.89
N VAL A 551 -13.18 21.35 10.89
CA VAL A 551 -12.05 21.24 9.95
C VAL A 551 -11.93 22.47 9.06
N LEU A 552 -13.03 22.99 8.51
CA LEU A 552 -12.97 24.07 7.52
C LEU A 552 -12.80 25.47 8.12
N SER A 553 -13.00 25.65 9.43
CA SER A 553 -12.95 26.95 10.11
C SER A 553 -11.60 27.30 10.75
N GLY A 554 -10.68 26.33 10.86
CA GLY A 554 -9.41 26.53 11.54
C GLY A 554 -8.27 26.96 10.62
N ASP A 555 -7.27 27.62 11.20
CA ASP A 555 -6.00 27.93 10.53
C ASP A 555 -5.00 26.80 10.78
N TYR A 556 -4.47 26.21 9.71
CA TYR A 556 -3.60 25.03 9.79
C TYR A 556 -2.15 25.34 9.47
N GLU A 557 -1.26 24.69 10.19
CA GLU A 557 0.18 24.69 9.95
C GLU A 557 0.73 23.26 9.96
N VAL A 558 1.75 22.99 9.13
CA VAL A 558 2.52 21.74 9.18
C VAL A 558 3.93 22.06 9.63
N ASP A 559 4.39 21.37 10.67
CA ASP A 559 5.75 21.53 11.21
C ASP A 559 6.72 20.60 10.48
N ILE A 560 7.61 21.19 9.69
CA ILE A 560 8.62 20.48 8.92
C ILE A 560 9.98 20.84 9.51
N ALA A 561 10.57 19.88 10.21
CA ALA A 561 11.88 20.01 10.84
C ALA A 561 12.02 21.26 11.75
N GLY A 562 10.96 21.62 12.48
CA GLY A 562 10.93 22.76 13.40
C GLY A 562 10.46 24.07 12.79
N ILE A 563 10.10 24.09 11.50
CA ILE A 563 9.57 25.27 10.80
C ILE A 563 8.10 25.00 10.47
N ARG A 564 7.21 25.90 10.90
CA ARG A 564 5.77 25.81 10.63
C ARG A 564 5.40 26.51 9.33
N TYR A 565 4.75 25.79 8.43
CA TYR A 565 4.24 26.31 7.16
C TYR A 565 2.72 26.35 7.16
N ASN A 566 2.15 27.50 6.84
CA ASN A 566 0.70 27.64 6.66
C ASN A 566 0.18 26.70 5.57
N ALA A 567 -0.95 26.06 5.84
CA ALA A 567 -1.55 25.08 4.96
C ALA A 567 -3.04 25.37 4.72
N LYS A 568 -3.46 25.24 3.47
CA LYS A 568 -4.88 25.21 3.12
C LYS A 568 -5.42 23.80 3.30
N VAL A 569 -6.41 23.64 4.17
CA VAL A 569 -7.11 22.37 4.37
C VAL A 569 -8.21 22.13 3.32
N ASN A 570 -8.37 20.88 2.90
CA ASN A 570 -9.47 20.40 2.08
C ASN A 570 -9.96 19.04 2.60
N LEU A 571 -11.28 18.85 2.62
CA LEU A 571 -11.92 17.56 2.91
C LEU A 571 -12.02 16.65 1.69
N HIS A 572 -11.82 17.22 0.50
CA HIS A 572 -11.89 16.55 -0.79
C HIS A 572 -10.78 17.11 -1.67
N SER A 573 -10.31 16.30 -2.64
CA SER A 573 -9.37 16.80 -3.65
C SER A 573 -10.01 17.96 -4.44
N PRO A 574 -9.37 19.14 -4.53
CA PRO A 574 -9.81 20.20 -5.43
C PRO A 574 -9.89 19.71 -6.88
N ILE A 575 -10.72 20.36 -7.69
CA ILE A 575 -10.77 20.08 -9.14
C ILE A 575 -9.38 20.37 -9.72
N LEU A 576 -8.70 19.33 -10.18
CA LEU A 576 -7.38 19.43 -10.79
C LEU A 576 -7.52 19.85 -12.26
N PRO A 577 -7.01 21.02 -12.67
CA PRO A 577 -7.03 21.45 -14.07
C PRO A 577 -6.39 20.39 -14.97
N THR A 578 -7.10 19.99 -16.03
CA THR A 578 -6.62 19.06 -17.04
C THR A 578 -6.79 19.65 -18.44
N LYS A 579 -5.83 19.38 -19.33
CA LYS A 579 -5.92 19.75 -20.75
C LYS A 579 -7.01 18.94 -21.47
N TYR A 580 -7.28 17.73 -20.98
CA TYR A 580 -8.20 16.78 -21.58
C TYR A 580 -9.24 16.36 -20.53
N PRO A 581 -10.33 17.13 -20.36
CA PRO A 581 -11.36 16.80 -19.38
C PRO A 581 -12.09 15.50 -19.75
N ASP A 582 -12.19 14.60 -18.77
CA ASP A 582 -12.94 13.36 -18.89
C ASP A 582 -14.26 13.50 -18.10
N LYS A 583 -15.29 13.98 -18.79
CA LYS A 583 -16.61 14.29 -18.20
C LYS A 583 -17.27 13.10 -17.50
N GLU A 584 -16.91 11.86 -17.84
CA GLU A 584 -17.50 10.66 -17.22
C GLU A 584 -16.79 10.29 -15.91
N ARG A 585 -15.48 10.50 -15.83
CA ARG A 585 -14.71 10.31 -14.59
C ARG A 585 -14.81 11.48 -13.62
N ASP A 586 -15.06 12.69 -14.09
CA ASP A 586 -15.29 13.86 -13.22
C ASP A 586 -16.54 13.68 -12.32
N VAL A 587 -17.42 12.73 -12.64
CA VAL A 587 -18.55 12.31 -11.79
C VAL A 587 -18.09 11.41 -10.61
N TYR A 588 -16.92 10.80 -10.71
CA TYR A 588 -16.31 9.96 -9.67
C TYR A 588 -15.41 10.81 -8.77
N GLN A 589 -15.96 11.30 -7.66
CA GLN A 589 -15.20 11.94 -6.59
C GLN A 589 -14.71 10.89 -5.58
N ALA A 590 -13.46 11.01 -5.12
CA ALA A 590 -12.81 10.09 -4.17
C ALA A 590 -13.62 9.85 -2.88
N THR A 591 -14.42 10.84 -2.52
CA THR A 591 -15.26 11.01 -1.33
C THR A 591 -16.56 11.62 -1.85
N ARG A 592 -17.59 10.84 -2.18
CA ARG A 592 -18.83 11.44 -2.74
C ARG A 592 -19.71 12.05 -1.65
N ASP A 593 -19.96 13.34 -1.81
CA ASP A 593 -20.80 14.26 -1.00
C ASP A 593 -22.31 14.02 -1.09
N LYS A 594 -22.78 12.79 -1.19
CA LYS A 594 -24.24 12.54 -1.27
C LYS A 594 -24.67 11.38 -0.38
N HIS A 595 -24.58 11.60 0.93
CA HIS A 595 -25.45 10.95 1.91
C HIS A 595 -25.56 11.81 3.16
N ASP A 596 -26.46 12.81 3.13
CA ASP A 596 -27.51 13.04 4.13
C ASP A 596 -28.08 14.45 4.00
N ASP A 597 -29.09 14.61 3.13
CA ASP A 597 -30.02 15.77 3.18
C ASP A 597 -31.48 15.37 2.84
N ASN A 598 -31.79 14.07 2.66
CA ASN A 598 -33.10 13.63 2.16
C ASN A 598 -33.86 12.63 3.06
N ILE A 599 -33.53 12.52 4.35
CA ILE A 599 -34.26 11.64 5.28
C ILE A 599 -35.19 12.39 6.26
N VAL A 600 -35.29 13.73 6.22
CA VAL A 600 -36.14 14.49 7.16
C VAL A 600 -37.37 15.20 6.54
N VAL A 601 -37.66 15.10 5.23
CA VAL A 601 -38.81 15.85 4.63
C VAL A 601 -39.83 14.95 3.90
N LYS A 602 -40.18 13.79 4.47
CA LYS A 602 -41.39 13.04 4.07
C LYS A 602 -42.20 12.49 5.25
N ALA A 603 -42.27 13.26 6.32
CA ALA A 603 -43.39 13.24 7.25
C ALA A 603 -43.90 14.68 7.35
N ILE A 604 -45.20 14.89 7.12
CA ILE A 604 -45.90 16.18 6.93
C ILE A 604 -45.99 16.63 5.46
N LYS A 605 -46.74 15.86 4.66
CA LYS A 605 -47.98 16.29 4.00
C LYS A 605 -48.66 15.11 3.31
#